data_AF-A0A640VYA5-F1
#
_entry.id   AF-A0A640VYA5-F1
#
_cell.length_a   1.000
_cell.length_b   1.000
_cell.length_c   1.000
_cell.angle_alpha   90.00
_cell.angle_beta   90.00
_cell.angle_gamma   90.00
#
_symmetry.space_group_name_H-M   'P 1'
#
loop_
_entity.id
_entity.type
_entity.pdbx_description
1 polymer ?
#
loop_
_entity_poly.entity_id
_entity_poly.type
_entity_poly.pdbx_seq_one_letter_code
_entity_poly.pdbx_strand_id
1 'polypeptide(L)'
;MEIDIEEAIDEILESIDVDRETVEKDLRKFLDYGVPLEHAKQAVINKYGSVVKEKKLKDIKVNERNIITVAKVIAIDEREVEVRGEKRKIYRGLLGDETAILPFTAWKDFGLQKGDVIKIRNAMHRAVNGKDSHA
;
A
#
# COMPACT_ATOMS: atom_id res chain seq x y z
N MET A 1 17.60 -21.55 17.10
CA MET A 1 16.39 -21.49 17.94
C MET A 1 16.24 -20.13 18.61
N GLU A 2 17.16 -19.65 19.47
CA GLU A 2 17.06 -18.26 19.99
C GLU A 2 17.40 -17.19 18.93
N ILE A 3 18.39 -17.47 18.08
CA ILE A 3 18.79 -16.58 16.97
C ILE A 3 17.61 -16.26 16.04
N ASP A 4 16.73 -17.23 15.80
CA ASP A 4 15.58 -17.08 14.89
C ASP A 4 14.49 -16.15 15.46
N ILE A 5 14.39 -16.03 16.80
CA ILE A 5 13.37 -15.19 17.46
C ILE A 5 13.82 -13.73 17.49
N GLU A 6 15.09 -13.46 17.77
CA GLU A 6 15.60 -12.09 17.75
C GLU A 6 15.52 -11.47 16.35
N GLU A 7 15.91 -12.24 15.32
CA GLU A 7 15.78 -11.83 13.92
C GLU A 7 14.31 -11.57 13.55
N ALA A 8 13.40 -12.45 13.97
CA ALA A 8 11.97 -12.28 13.76
C ALA A 8 11.41 -11.01 14.44
N ILE A 9 11.88 -10.66 15.64
CA ILE A 9 11.48 -9.44 16.34
C ILE A 9 11.93 -8.20 15.57
N ASP A 10 13.19 -8.18 15.10
CA ASP A 10 13.74 -7.04 14.37
C ASP A 10 12.99 -6.83 13.04
N GLU A 11 12.70 -7.91 12.30
CA GLU A 11 11.87 -7.84 11.09
C GLU A 11 10.44 -7.31 11.35
N ILE A 12 9.81 -7.71 12.46
CA ILE A 12 8.49 -7.21 12.84
C ILE A 12 8.56 -5.70 13.11
N LEU A 13 9.57 -5.26 13.86
CA LEU A 13 9.79 -3.84 14.21
C LEU A 13 10.09 -2.97 13.00
N GLU A 14 10.69 -3.50 11.92
CA GLU A 14 10.82 -2.76 10.67
C GLU A 14 9.46 -2.42 10.03
N SER A 15 8.46 -3.24 10.34
CA SER A 15 7.13 -3.20 9.75
C SER A 15 6.06 -2.55 10.64
N ILE A 16 6.28 -2.39 11.95
CA ILE A 16 5.27 -1.84 12.89
C ILE A 16 5.89 -0.80 13.82
N ASP A 17 5.08 0.14 14.32
CA ASP A 17 5.51 1.18 15.27
C ASP A 17 5.04 0.81 16.69
N VAL A 18 5.69 -0.20 17.27
CA VAL A 18 5.39 -0.78 18.58
C VAL A 18 6.71 -1.07 19.28
N ASP A 19 6.74 -0.99 20.62
CA ASP A 19 7.96 -1.28 21.38
C ASP A 19 8.35 -2.77 21.33
N ARG A 20 9.65 -3.04 21.44
CA ARG A 20 10.23 -4.37 21.36
C ARG A 20 9.67 -5.35 22.40
N GLU A 21 9.43 -4.88 23.62
CA GLU A 21 8.93 -5.70 24.73
C GLU A 21 7.53 -6.24 24.42
N THR A 22 6.66 -5.38 23.90
CA THR A 22 5.31 -5.75 23.45
C THR A 22 5.35 -6.77 22.31
N VAL A 23 6.23 -6.56 21.32
CA VAL A 23 6.41 -7.50 20.19
C VAL A 23 6.88 -8.86 20.66
N GLU A 24 7.91 -8.90 21.50
CA GLU A 24 8.48 -10.13 22.03
C GLU A 24 7.44 -10.93 22.84
N LYS A 25 6.70 -10.25 23.72
CA LYS A 25 5.66 -10.88 24.55
C LYS A 25 4.58 -11.53 23.71
N ASP A 26 4.09 -10.85 22.68
CA ASP A 26 3.07 -11.39 21.80
C ASP A 26 3.60 -12.50 20.90
N LEU A 27 4.80 -12.35 20.34
CA LEU A 27 5.44 -13.37 19.52
C LEU A 27 5.62 -14.67 20.33
N ARG A 28 6.17 -14.58 21.55
CA ARG A 28 6.31 -15.72 22.46
C ARG A 28 4.98 -16.37 22.78
N LYS A 29 3.94 -15.57 23.05
CA LYS A 29 2.59 -16.09 23.29
C LYS A 29 2.09 -16.93 22.11
N PHE A 30 2.32 -16.52 20.86
CA PHE A 30 1.96 -17.33 19.69
C PHE A 30 2.78 -18.62 19.58
N LEU A 31 4.09 -18.55 19.84
CA LEU A 31 4.97 -19.73 19.82
C LEU A 31 4.57 -20.75 20.91
N ASP A 32 4.17 -20.28 22.10
CA ASP A 32 3.68 -21.12 23.20
C ASP A 32 2.39 -21.87 22.84
N TYR A 33 1.54 -21.27 21.99
CA TYR A 33 0.38 -21.95 21.41
C TYR A 33 0.73 -22.92 20.28
N GLY A 34 2.01 -23.10 19.96
CA GLY A 34 2.49 -23.98 18.89
C GLY A 34 2.33 -23.38 17.49
N VAL A 35 2.12 -22.07 17.36
CA VAL A 35 2.07 -21.41 16.06
C VAL A 35 3.49 -21.36 15.47
N PRO A 36 3.71 -21.81 14.23
CA PRO A 36 5.02 -21.69 13.58
C PRO A 36 5.50 -20.23 13.49
N LEU A 37 6.81 -19.99 13.63
CA LEU A 37 7.41 -18.66 13.71
C LEU A 37 6.95 -17.71 12.59
N GLU A 38 6.91 -18.19 11.35
CA GLU A 38 6.43 -17.40 10.19
C GLU A 38 4.97 -16.94 10.34
N HIS A 39 4.09 -17.81 10.83
CA HIS A 39 2.70 -17.45 11.08
C HIS A 39 2.56 -16.53 12.30
N ALA A 40 3.38 -16.74 13.32
CA ALA A 40 3.42 -15.91 14.52
C ALA A 40 3.87 -14.47 14.18
N LYS A 41 4.93 -14.31 13.37
CA LYS A 41 5.40 -13.01 12.84
C LYS A 41 4.25 -12.28 12.16
N GLN A 42 3.59 -12.94 11.21
CA GLN A 42 2.48 -12.33 10.47
C GLN A 42 1.30 -12.00 11.39
N ALA A 43 1.02 -12.81 12.40
CA ALA A 43 -0.05 -12.55 13.37
C ALA A 43 0.23 -11.29 14.21
N VAL A 44 1.47 -11.10 14.67
CA VAL A 44 1.88 -9.89 15.39
C VAL A 44 1.79 -8.66 14.49
N ILE A 45 2.32 -8.73 13.26
CA ILE A 45 2.22 -7.64 12.28
C ILE A 45 0.76 -7.27 12.00
N ASN A 46 -0.11 -8.27 11.82
CA ASN A 46 -1.54 -8.04 11.59
C ASN A 46 -2.25 -7.44 12.81
N LYS A 47 -1.83 -7.82 14.02
CA LYS A 47 -2.43 -7.33 15.27
C LYS A 47 -2.21 -5.83 15.45
N TYR A 48 -1.02 -5.34 15.13
CA TYR A 48 -0.65 -3.94 15.32
C TYR A 48 -0.80 -3.09 14.05
N GLY A 49 -0.91 -3.74 12.89
CA GLY A 49 -0.98 -3.10 11.58
C GLY A 49 0.40 -2.71 11.09
N SER A 50 0.69 -3.02 9.82
CA SER A 50 1.95 -2.60 9.20
C SER A 50 1.99 -1.08 9.03
N VAL A 51 3.07 -0.46 9.50
CA VAL A 51 3.47 0.90 9.15
C VAL A 51 3.84 0.90 7.69
N VAL A 52 2.96 1.46 6.87
CA VAL A 52 3.30 1.70 5.48
C VAL A 52 4.15 2.96 5.41
N LYS A 53 5.41 2.79 5.02
CA LYS A 53 6.32 3.91 4.75
C LYS A 53 5.93 4.60 3.45
N GLU A 54 6.09 5.93 3.44
CA GLU A 54 5.95 6.70 2.21
C GLU A 54 7.05 6.31 1.22
N LYS A 55 6.70 6.14 -0.05
CA LYS A 55 7.65 5.77 -1.11
C LYS A 55 7.52 6.67 -2.33
N LYS A 56 8.59 6.68 -3.13
CA LYS A 56 8.63 7.36 -4.42
C LYS A 56 7.90 6.54 -5.47
N LEU A 57 7.46 7.21 -6.53
CA LEU A 57 6.66 6.58 -7.58
C LEU A 57 7.42 5.45 -8.28
N LYS A 58 8.73 5.60 -8.51
CA LYS A 58 9.56 4.54 -9.13
C LYS A 58 9.61 3.24 -8.30
N ASP A 59 9.41 3.33 -6.98
CA ASP A 59 9.57 2.21 -6.04
C ASP A 59 8.24 1.49 -5.77
N ILE A 60 7.15 1.92 -6.41
CA ILE A 60 5.85 1.25 -6.37
C ILE A 60 5.95 -0.03 -7.20
N LYS A 61 5.72 -1.18 -6.55
CA LYS A 61 5.78 -2.49 -7.20
C LYS A 61 4.46 -2.85 -7.86
N VAL A 62 4.54 -3.72 -8.87
CA VAL A 62 3.35 -4.25 -9.53
C VAL A 62 2.48 -5.02 -8.53
N ASN A 63 1.18 -4.71 -8.54
CA ASN A 63 0.15 -5.28 -7.64
C ASN A 63 0.33 -4.95 -6.16
N GLU A 64 1.15 -3.95 -5.83
CA GLU A 64 1.33 -3.49 -4.46
C GLU A 64 0.08 -2.81 -3.91
N ARG A 65 -0.18 -3.03 -2.60
CA ARG A 65 -1.34 -2.48 -1.87
C ARG A 65 -0.88 -1.58 -0.73
N ASN A 66 -1.83 -0.87 -0.13
CA ASN A 66 -1.63 0.02 1.01
C ASN A 66 -0.58 1.11 0.76
N ILE A 67 -0.37 1.54 -0.49
CA ILE A 67 0.68 2.49 -0.86
C ILE A 67 0.41 3.87 -0.24
N ILE A 68 1.48 4.48 0.28
CA ILE A 68 1.53 5.89 0.67
C ILE A 68 2.60 6.59 -0.17
N THR A 69 2.25 7.70 -0.82
CA THR A 69 3.18 8.48 -1.66
C THR A 69 2.75 9.94 -1.74
N VAL A 70 3.69 10.83 -2.07
CA VAL A 70 3.43 12.24 -2.37
C VAL A 70 3.82 12.49 -3.82
N ALA A 71 2.88 13.04 -4.60
CA ALA A 71 3.11 13.28 -6.02
C ALA A 71 2.34 14.51 -6.50
N LYS A 72 2.79 15.07 -7.61
CA LYS A 72 2.12 16.16 -8.33
C LYS A 72 1.15 15.61 -9.37
N VAL A 73 -0.05 16.16 -9.45
CA VAL A 73 -1.00 15.88 -10.54
C VAL A 73 -0.53 16.61 -11.80
N ILE A 74 -0.04 15.84 -12.79
CA ILE A 74 0.44 16.36 -14.08
C ILE A 74 -0.72 16.59 -15.05
N ALA A 75 -1.69 15.68 -15.04
CA ALA A 75 -2.88 15.72 -15.88
C ALA A 75 -4.02 15.00 -15.16
N ILE A 76 -5.25 15.42 -15.43
CA ILE A 76 -6.47 14.77 -14.95
C ILE A 76 -7.61 15.02 -15.95
N ASP A 77 -8.44 14.01 -16.16
CA ASP A 77 -9.62 14.01 -17.02
C ASP A 77 -10.75 13.23 -16.32
N GLU A 78 -11.99 13.69 -16.51
CA GLU A 78 -13.21 13.03 -16.00
C GLU A 78 -13.83 12.19 -17.11
N ARG A 79 -14.22 10.94 -16.80
CA ARG A 79 -14.96 10.08 -17.73
C ARG A 79 -16.05 9.30 -17.02
N GLU A 80 -17.12 9.00 -17.74
CA GLU A 80 -18.14 8.04 -17.33
C GLU A 80 -17.79 6.64 -17.87
N VAL A 81 -17.80 5.64 -17.00
CA VAL A 81 -17.55 4.24 -17.31
C VAL A 81 -18.70 3.39 -16.80
N GLU A 82 -18.99 2.27 -17.46
CA GLU A 82 -19.99 1.32 -16.99
C GLU A 82 -19.31 0.17 -16.24
N VAL A 83 -19.65 0.01 -14.96
CA VAL A 83 -19.13 -1.08 -14.14
C VAL A 83 -20.30 -1.89 -13.60
N ARG A 84 -20.39 -3.15 -14.04
CA ARG A 84 -21.46 -4.09 -13.64
C ARG A 84 -22.87 -3.53 -13.95
N GLY A 85 -23.04 -2.86 -15.09
CA GLY A 85 -24.32 -2.26 -15.50
C GLY A 85 -24.65 -0.91 -14.85
N GLU A 86 -23.78 -0.39 -13.98
CA GLU A 86 -23.93 0.94 -13.38
C GLU A 86 -22.95 1.93 -14.00
N LYS A 87 -23.47 3.06 -14.47
CA LYS A 87 -22.67 4.21 -14.88
C LYS A 87 -22.00 4.85 -13.66
N ARG A 88 -20.69 5.03 -13.72
CA ARG A 88 -19.87 5.63 -12.67
C ARG A 88 -18.92 6.63 -13.28
N LYS A 89 -18.76 7.78 -12.62
CA LYS A 89 -17.70 8.74 -12.97
C LYS A 89 -16.38 8.31 -12.37
N ILE A 90 -15.33 8.37 -13.16
CA ILE A 90 -13.95 8.15 -12.74
C ILE A 90 -13.07 9.32 -13.17
N TYR A 91 -11.98 9.51 -12.46
CA TYR A 91 -10.97 10.51 -12.76
C TYR A 91 -9.67 9.81 -13.09
N ARG A 92 -9.20 9.98 -14.32
CA ARG A 92 -7.95 9.39 -14.79
C ARG A 92 -6.93 10.47 -15.02
N GLY A 93 -5.67 10.17 -14.75
CA GLY A 93 -4.63 11.17 -14.92
C GLY A 93 -3.23 10.61 -14.76
N LEU A 94 -2.27 11.53 -14.65
CA LEU A 94 -0.87 11.23 -14.44
C LEU A 94 -0.40 11.89 -13.14
N LEU A 95 0.26 11.10 -12.29
CA LEU A 95 1.00 11.57 -11.13
C LEU A 95 2.48 11.57 -11.47
N GLY A 96 3.21 12.57 -11.02
CA GLY A 96 4.67 12.58 -11.12
C GLY A 96 5.35 13.09 -9.87
N ASP A 97 6.52 12.53 -9.61
CA ASP A 97 7.51 13.04 -8.67
C ASP A 97 8.86 13.17 -9.39
N GLU A 98 9.93 13.41 -8.67
CA GLU A 98 11.27 13.51 -9.27
C GLU A 98 11.81 12.18 -9.82
N THR A 99 11.12 11.07 -9.58
CA THR A 99 11.60 9.71 -9.86
C THR A 99 10.87 9.02 -11.00
N ALA A 100 9.56 9.26 -11.16
CA ALA A 100 8.75 8.63 -12.20
C ALA A 100 7.45 9.39 -12.47
N ILE A 101 6.76 9.00 -13.54
CA ILE A 101 5.39 9.38 -13.84
C ILE A 101 4.55 8.11 -13.93
N LEU A 102 3.45 8.03 -13.18
CA LEU A 102 2.55 6.89 -13.18
C LEU A 102 1.11 7.31 -13.50
N PRO A 103 0.36 6.50 -14.30
CA PRO A 103 -1.06 6.70 -14.46
C PRO A 103 -1.81 6.38 -13.18
N PHE A 104 -2.89 7.12 -12.91
CA PHE A 104 -3.79 6.82 -11.80
C PHE A 104 -5.25 6.81 -12.25
N THR A 105 -6.09 6.16 -11.43
CA THR A 105 -7.54 6.21 -11.54
C THR A 105 -8.13 6.42 -10.15
N ALA A 106 -8.92 7.47 -9.98
CA ALA A 106 -9.72 7.71 -8.79
C ALA A 106 -11.19 7.39 -9.09
N TRP A 107 -11.81 6.61 -8.21
CA TRP A 107 -13.22 6.17 -8.31
C TRP A 107 -14.22 7.12 -7.64
N LYS A 108 -13.72 8.24 -7.12
CA LYS A 108 -14.48 9.29 -6.46
C LYS A 108 -13.84 10.63 -6.81
N ASP A 109 -14.65 11.68 -6.81
CA ASP A 109 -14.16 13.05 -6.89
C ASP A 109 -13.44 13.45 -5.61
N PHE A 110 -12.17 13.83 -5.75
CA PHE A 110 -11.33 14.37 -4.68
C PHE A 110 -11.04 15.86 -4.89
N GLY A 111 -11.64 16.51 -5.90
CA GLY A 111 -11.41 17.90 -6.25
C GLY A 111 -10.00 18.16 -6.79
N LEU A 112 -9.35 17.15 -7.37
CA LEU A 112 -7.97 17.24 -7.85
C LEU A 112 -7.86 18.10 -9.10
N GLN A 113 -6.83 18.93 -9.15
CA GLN A 113 -6.52 19.79 -10.28
C GLN A 113 -5.10 19.57 -10.78
N LYS A 114 -4.87 19.87 -12.05
CA LYS A 114 -3.51 19.89 -12.61
C LYS A 114 -2.66 20.90 -11.83
N GLY A 115 -1.52 20.45 -11.33
CA GLY A 115 -0.60 21.27 -10.55
C GLY A 115 -0.58 20.93 -9.06
N ASP A 116 -1.62 20.29 -8.53
CA ASP A 116 -1.72 19.95 -7.12
C ASP A 116 -0.62 19.00 -6.68
N VAL A 117 -0.07 19.23 -5.48
CA VAL A 117 0.81 18.28 -4.81
C VAL A 117 0.00 17.61 -3.71
N ILE A 118 -0.21 16.31 -3.86
CA ILE A 118 -1.11 15.54 -3.00
C ILE A 118 -0.39 14.41 -2.29
N LYS A 119 -0.81 14.13 -1.05
CA LYS A 119 -0.44 12.92 -0.33
C LYS A 119 -1.52 11.86 -0.49
N ILE A 120 -1.15 10.77 -1.14
CA ILE A 120 -2.01 9.63 -1.41
C ILE A 120 -1.76 8.59 -0.34
N ARG A 121 -2.84 8.02 0.22
CA ARG A 121 -2.78 6.94 1.21
C ARG A 121 -3.72 5.82 0.82
N ASN A 122 -3.36 4.60 1.20
CA ASN A 122 -4.13 3.39 0.93
C ASN A 122 -4.42 3.18 -0.56
N ALA A 123 -3.47 3.57 -1.43
CA ALA A 123 -3.56 3.30 -2.85
C ALA A 123 -3.14 1.86 -3.16
N MET A 124 -3.57 1.36 -4.31
CA MET A 124 -3.18 0.06 -4.82
C MET A 124 -2.72 0.24 -6.27
N HIS A 125 -1.56 -0.32 -6.59
CA HIS A 125 -1.18 -0.55 -7.97
C HIS A 125 -1.93 -1.77 -8.48
N ARG A 126 -2.48 -1.69 -9.68
CA ARG A 126 -3.06 -2.86 -10.37
C ARG A 126 -2.39 -2.99 -11.73
N ALA A 127 -1.79 -4.15 -12.00
CA ALA A 127 -1.31 -4.45 -13.34
C ALA A 127 -2.49 -4.39 -14.32
N VAL A 128 -2.35 -3.59 -15.36
CA VAL A 128 -3.24 -3.67 -16.52
C VAL A 128 -2.57 -4.67 -17.45
N ASN A 129 -2.98 -5.94 -17.38
CA ASN A 129 -2.49 -6.96 -18.29
C ASN A 129 -2.81 -6.52 -19.72
N GLY A 130 -1.76 -6.42 -20.55
CA GLY A 130 -1.82 -5.81 -21.86
C GLY A 130 -2.99 -6.29 -22.71
N LYS A 131 -3.93 -5.38 -22.97
CA LYS A 131 -4.46 -5.00 -24.27
C LYS A 131 -5.49 -3.90 -24.03
N ASP A 132 -5.51 -2.94 -24.93
CA ASP A 132 -6.56 -1.92 -25.06
C ASP A 132 -7.91 -2.49 -24.66
N SER A 133 -8.44 -2.02 -23.55
CA SER A 133 -9.83 -2.23 -23.20
C SER A 133 -10.36 -0.88 -22.77
N HIS A 134 -10.97 -0.21 -23.76
CA HIS A 134 -12.05 0.71 -23.51
C HIS A 134 -13.08 -0.02 -22.64
N ALA A 135 -13.22 0.45 -21.41
CA ALA A 135 -14.40 0.31 -20.58
C ALA A 135 -14.36 1.42 -19.53
#